data_AF-C7NT98-F1
#
_entry.id   AF-C7NT98-F1
#
_cell.length_a   1.000
_cell.length_b   1.000
_cell.length_c   1.000
_cell.angle_alpha   90.00
_cell.angle_beta   90.00
_cell.angle_gamma   90.00
#
_symmetry.space_group_name_H-M   'P 1'
#
loop_
_entity.id
_entity.type
_entity.pdbx_description
1 polymer ?
#
loop_
_entity_poly.entity_id
_entity_poly.type
_entity_poly.pdbx_seq_one_letter_code
_entity_poly.pdbx_strand_id
1 'polypeptide(L)' 'MSDDHDTERPEYDPTDPAPPSREPPLRSTAPQGEYTIEQVGTGIAIAAVGLLATFGLALLLA' A
#
# COMPACT_ATOMS: atom_id res chain seq x y z
N MET A 1 -7.37 37.25 -9.05
CA MET A 1 -7.81 36.45 -7.89
C MET A 1 -7.28 37.13 -6.64
N SER A 2 -8.16 37.60 -5.76
CA SER A 2 -7.78 38.04 -4.41
C SER A 2 -7.93 36.82 -3.50
N ASP A 3 -6.85 36.42 -2.85
CA ASP A 3 -6.79 35.24 -1.99
C ASP A 3 -7.21 35.65 -0.57
N ASP A 4 -8.41 35.26 -0.17
CA ASP A 4 -9.06 35.64 1.10
C ASP A 4 -8.63 34.67 2.21
N HIS A 5 -7.38 34.82 2.66
CA HIS A 5 -6.77 34.00 3.71
C HIS A 5 -6.39 34.82 4.95
N ASP A 6 -7.15 35.87 5.27
CA ASP A 6 -7.00 36.64 6.52
C ASP A 6 -7.87 36.07 7.64
N THR A 7 -7.65 34.78 7.96
CA THR A 7 -7.97 34.28 9.30
C THR A 7 -6.68 34.34 10.10
N GLU A 8 -6.65 35.14 11.17
CA GLU A 8 -5.50 35.33 12.06
C GLU A 8 -4.97 33.98 12.55
N ARG A 9 -3.98 33.43 11.83
CA ARG A 9 -3.24 32.26 12.28
C ARG A 9 -2.23 32.73 13.31
N PRO A 10 -2.21 32.14 14.52
CA PRO A 10 -1.17 32.43 15.50
C PRO A 10 0.22 32.25 14.88
N GLU A 11 1.17 33.07 15.31
CA GLU A 11 2.57 32.96 14.91
C GLU A 11 3.12 31.57 15.33
N TYR A 12 3.77 30.87 14.40
CA TYR A 12 4.29 29.53 14.63
C TYR A 12 5.58 29.59 15.45
N ASP A 13 5.58 29.04 16.67
CA ASP A 13 6.78 28.87 17.50
C ASP A 13 7.41 27.48 17.26
N PRO A 14 8.61 27.41 16.63
CA PRO A 14 9.30 26.13 16.42
C PRO A 14 9.91 25.54 17.69
N THR A 15 10.01 26.30 18.78
CA THR A 15 10.51 25.85 20.08
C THR A 15 9.41 25.28 20.97
N ASP A 16 8.15 25.61 20.68
CA ASP A 16 6.95 25.08 21.33
C ASP A 16 5.84 24.77 20.31
N PRO A 17 5.98 23.69 19.51
CA PRO A 17 4.98 23.35 18.51
C PRO A 17 3.71 22.82 19.19
N ALA A 18 2.63 23.59 19.09
CA ALA A 18 1.32 23.15 19.58
C ALA A 18 0.83 21.92 18.78
N PRO A 19 0.52 20.78 19.44
CA PRO A 19 -0.04 19.63 18.74
C PRO A 19 -1.44 19.98 18.20
N PRO A 20 -1.86 19.33 17.09
CA PRO A 20 -3.20 19.54 16.56
C PRO A 20 -4.27 19.22 17.61
N SER A 21 -5.38 19.95 17.58
CA SER A 21 -6.49 19.84 18.56
C SER A 21 -7.21 18.49 18.57
N ARG A 22 -6.92 17.63 17.60
CA ARG A 22 -7.48 16.28 17.47
C ARG A 22 -6.43 15.31 17.01
N GLU A 23 -6.57 14.07 17.44
CA GLU A 23 -5.73 12.97 16.98
C GLU A 23 -5.86 12.81 15.46
N PRO A 24 -4.75 12.51 14.74
CA PRO A 24 -4.83 12.08 13.36
C PRO A 24 -5.76 10.86 13.25
N PRO A 25 -6.61 10.76 12.22
CA PRO A 25 -7.42 9.56 12.04
C PRO A 25 -6.50 8.34 11.90
N LEU A 26 -6.92 7.21 12.47
CA LEU A 26 -6.22 5.94 12.29
C LEU A 26 -6.13 5.64 10.79
N ARG A 27 -4.92 5.67 10.23
CA ARG A 27 -4.68 5.36 8.83
C ARG A 27 -4.00 4.01 8.78
N SER A 28 -4.58 3.07 8.04
CA SER A 28 -3.83 1.88 7.60
C SER A 28 -2.74 2.37 6.67
N THR A 29 -1.47 2.29 7.07
CA THR A 29 -0.32 2.85 6.34
C THR A 29 0.12 2.03 5.14
N ALA A 30 -0.72 1.13 4.62
CA ALA A 30 -0.46 0.50 3.35
C ALA A 30 -1.79 0.23 2.64
N PRO A 31 -2.06 0.88 1.50
CA PRO A 31 -2.83 0.21 0.47
C PRO A 31 -1.92 -0.91 -0.06
N GLN A 32 -1.80 -2.02 0.70
CA GLN A 32 -1.69 -3.30 0.02
C GLN A 32 -3.05 -3.40 -0.67
N GLY A 33 -3.12 -2.91 -1.92
CA GLY A 33 -4.35 -2.96 -2.70
C GLY A 33 -4.87 -4.38 -2.62
N GLU A 34 -6.19 -4.55 -2.47
CA GLU A 34 -6.78 -5.87 -2.43
C GLU A 34 -6.30 -6.64 -3.67
N TYR A 35 -5.65 -7.79 -3.45
CA TYR A 35 -5.31 -8.64 -4.58
C TYR A 35 -6.61 -9.04 -5.26
N THR A 36 -6.69 -8.80 -6.57
CA THR A 36 -7.83 -9.31 -7.32
C THR A 36 -7.74 -10.83 -7.37
N ILE A 37 -8.88 -11.51 -7.42
CA ILE A 37 -8.92 -12.98 -7.63
C ILE A 37 -8.14 -13.37 -8.89
N GLU A 38 -8.14 -12.50 -9.89
CA GLU A 38 -7.34 -12.65 -11.11
C GLU A 38 -5.83 -12.70 -10.81
N GLN A 39 -5.29 -11.77 -10.02
CA GLN A 39 -3.87 -11.74 -9.63
C GLN A 39 -3.46 -12.99 -8.85
N VAL A 40 -4.32 -13.47 -7.95
CA VAL A 40 -4.10 -14.72 -7.22
C VAL A 40 -4.07 -15.90 -8.18
N GLY A 41 -5.02 -15.95 -9.13
CA GLY A 41 -5.09 -16.97 -10.18
C GLY A 41 -3.84 -17.01 -11.05
N THR A 42 -3.31 -15.85 -11.44
CA THR A 42 -2.04 -15.76 -12.19
C THR A 42 -0.88 -16.36 -11.39
N GLY A 43 -0.77 -16.03 -10.10
CA GLY A 43 0.28 -16.60 -9.24
C GLY A 43 0.21 -18.12 -9.15
N ILE A 44 -1.01 -18.68 -9.00
CA ILE A 44 -1.23 -20.13 -8.99
C ILE A 44 -0.81 -20.77 -10.33
N ALA A 45 -1.15 -20.16 -11.46
CA ALA A 45 -0.79 -20.68 -12.77
C ALA A 45 0.75 -20.74 -12.96
N ILE A 46 1.46 -19.69 -12.57
CA ILE A 46 2.93 -19.65 -12.63
C ILE A 46 3.53 -20.74 -11.73
N ALA A 47 3.02 -20.90 -10.51
CA ALA A 47 3.49 -21.93 -9.59
C ALA A 47 3.29 -23.35 -10.16
N ALA A 48 2.13 -23.60 -10.77
CA ALA A 48 1.84 -24.88 -11.43
C ALA A 48 2.80 -25.16 -12.60
N VAL A 49 3.07 -24.17 -13.45
CA VAL A 49 4.05 -24.30 -14.54
C VAL A 49 5.45 -24.63 -14.00
N GLY A 50 5.89 -23.95 -12.94
CA GLY A 50 7.19 -24.23 -12.31
C GLY A 50 7.29 -25.65 -11.74
N LEU A 51 6.23 -26.13 -11.10
CA LEU A 51 6.16 -27.51 -10.59
C LEU A 51 6.20 -28.54 -11.74
N LEU A 52 5.44 -28.32 -12.81
CA LEU A 52 5.43 -29.19 -13.99
C LEU A 52 6.79 -29.22 -14.69
N ALA A 53 7.45 -28.08 -14.83
CA ALA A 53 8.78 -28.01 -15.44
C ALA A 53 9.83 -28.74 -14.58
N THR A 54 9.76 -28.58 -13.26
CA THR A 54 10.78 -29.13 -12.35
C THR A 54 10.59 -30.61 -12.09
N PHE A 55 9.39 -31.02 -11.69
CA PHE A 55 9.09 -32.40 -11.30
C PHE A 55 8.43 -33.17 -12.44
N GLY A 56 7.53 -32.54 -13.18
CA GLY A 56 6.82 -33.18 -14.28
C GLY A 56 7.76 -33.65 -15.38
N LEU A 57 8.77 -32.85 -15.73
CA LEU A 57 9.76 -33.23 -16.75
C LEU A 57 10.62 -34.43 -16.28
N ALA A 58 11.08 -34.41 -15.03
CA ALA A 58 11.87 -35.50 -14.47
C ALA A 58 11.06 -36.81 -14.42
N LEU A 59 9.79 -36.74 -14.01
CA LEU A 59 8.89 -37.89 -13.98
C LEU A 59 8.54 -38.41 -15.37
N LEU A 60 8.41 -37.54 -16.37
CA LEU A 60 8.12 -37.94 -17.75
C LEU A 60 9.29 -38.70 -18.40
N LEU A 61 10.52 -38.39 -18.00
CA LEU A 61 11.76 -38.95 -18.55
C LEU A 61 12.29 -40.18 -17.77
N ALA A 62 11.66 -40.54 -16.66
CA ALA A 62 12.04 -41.67 -15.81
C ALA A 62 11.50 -43.00 -16.35
#